data_AF-A0A1V1TAV3-F1
#
_entry.id   AF-A0A1V1TAV3-F1
#
_cell.length_a   1.000
_cell.length_b   1.000
_cell.length_c   1.000
_cell.angle_alpha   90.00
_cell.angle_beta   90.00
_cell.angle_gamma   90.00
#
_symmetry.space_group_name_H-M   'P 1'
#
loop_
_entity.id
_entity.type
_entity.pdbx_description
1 polymer ?
#
loop_
_entity_poly.entity_id
_entity_poly.type
_entity_poly.pdbx_seq_one_letter_code
_entity_poly.pdbx_strand_id
1 'polypeptide(L)'
;MSETEVSKRLQSSLDSEKGRFNEITALSQKAINNAMADLLKKHPELTEVKAEFEGIGTLDATLKSSQLSLNVTGQENLASMYYCTFESGTVHFTIGNKDFDVSDWTMAWTCTFDKEEIDPTSEEFEQVSNQISQPGDFSISSLFFAFTNDHIINFDRAHSSFNGADVTDEEKTYLSLILGKWYVDADSKWQDRQKRTLAYALHTAKPETVNEEAPSFPPTSLKLQTYPYIAPNQTKPGEGLGAVGESNMLLYLQMTKNRPFPDVRLLEYSGNYVSPGINGTIIIDRDIFWDSYLFRTSPSQLLSLFNVYTYAWVGSASIPDILAEQWTIASGSHSNDPDFYAWKQSASNPLTWTWAPSNKEQSYHNTLKNSGGWNNLDIDCTTSNTLSAVPGESNINASGTTDIKIVCQSVGTTWPMNWEYDYTIHVKITWQTKITISATDGGLKVSLNLPADLTTAFQVTADPLQFHSDTAGFNQLDSVKARNQGLQDKLVQQFRDISFGDVEKNLEKDLNTTARFVIPGNASLSYEKPVFNNNGDLMIEANYIV
;
A
#
# COMPACT_ATOMS: atom_id res chain seq x y z
N MET A 1 -8.95 25.23 -9.70
CA MET A 1 -7.71 24.75 -10.34
C MET A 1 -8.11 23.72 -11.37
N SER A 2 -7.48 23.71 -12.55
CA SER A 2 -7.69 22.65 -13.54
C SER A 2 -7.23 21.32 -12.98
N GLU A 3 -7.99 20.26 -13.23
CA GLU A 3 -7.56 18.91 -12.83
C GLU A 3 -6.34 18.49 -13.65
N THR A 4 -5.45 17.72 -13.02
CA THR A 4 -4.25 17.12 -13.60
C THR A 4 -4.29 15.59 -13.41
N GLU A 5 -3.47 14.86 -14.16
CA GLU A 5 -3.30 13.40 -13.97
C GLU A 5 -2.93 13.06 -12.52
N VAL A 6 -1.94 13.78 -11.97
CA VAL A 6 -1.47 13.58 -10.60
C VAL A 6 -2.62 13.81 -9.62
N SER A 7 -3.39 14.90 -9.75
CA SER A 7 -4.50 15.15 -8.84
C SER A 7 -5.60 14.10 -8.94
N LYS A 8 -5.94 13.61 -10.13
CA LYS A 8 -6.94 12.53 -10.31
C LYS A 8 -6.46 11.22 -9.71
N ARG A 9 -5.16 10.94 -9.80
CA ARG A 9 -4.56 9.73 -9.21
C ARG A 9 -4.57 9.76 -7.69
N LEU A 10 -4.18 10.89 -7.10
CA LEU A 10 -4.17 11.05 -5.65
C LEU A 10 -5.59 11.07 -5.02
N GLN A 11 -6.64 11.29 -5.81
CA GLN A 11 -8.04 11.21 -5.35
C GLN A 11 -8.56 9.77 -5.23
N SER A 12 -7.92 8.81 -5.91
CA SER A 12 -8.37 7.42 -5.92
C SER A 12 -8.46 6.84 -4.51
N SER A 13 -9.48 6.03 -4.23
CA SER A 13 -9.80 5.52 -2.90
C SER A 13 -10.34 4.10 -2.94
N LEU A 14 -9.97 3.30 -1.93
CA LEU A 14 -10.51 1.97 -1.66
C LEU A 14 -11.89 2.00 -0.97
N ASP A 15 -12.40 3.19 -0.62
CA ASP A 15 -13.69 3.35 0.06
C ASP A 15 -14.87 3.03 -0.86
N SER A 16 -15.90 2.50 -0.24
CA SER A 16 -17.24 2.39 -0.76
C SER A 16 -18.25 2.84 0.29
N GLU A 17 -19.50 3.04 -0.10
CA GLU A 17 -20.58 3.44 0.82
C GLU A 17 -20.80 2.50 2.02
N LYS A 18 -20.37 1.23 1.92
CA LYS A 18 -20.61 0.17 2.91
C LYS A 18 -19.34 -0.48 3.45
N GLY A 19 -18.18 0.14 3.26
CA GLY A 19 -16.90 -0.38 3.74
C GLY A 19 -15.77 -0.14 2.77
N ARG A 20 -14.64 -0.80 2.99
CA ARG A 20 -13.39 -0.51 2.29
C ARG A 20 -12.71 -1.80 1.83
N PHE A 21 -12.16 -1.79 0.63
CA PHE A 21 -11.28 -2.87 0.16
C PHE A 21 -9.90 -2.75 0.80
N ASN A 22 -9.21 -3.86 1.04
CA ASN A 22 -7.89 -3.79 1.69
C ASN A 22 -6.76 -3.56 0.70
N GLU A 23 -6.86 -4.16 -0.48
CA GLU A 23 -5.85 -3.98 -1.54
C GLU A 23 -6.52 -3.94 -2.90
N ILE A 24 -5.94 -3.18 -3.81
CA ILE A 24 -6.28 -3.20 -5.24
C ILE A 24 -5.01 -3.35 -6.05
N THR A 25 -5.00 -4.32 -6.96
CA THR A 25 -4.09 -4.27 -8.11
C THR A 25 -4.90 -3.78 -9.31
N ALA A 26 -4.50 -2.66 -9.91
CA ALA A 26 -5.10 -2.10 -11.11
C ALA A 26 -4.16 -2.31 -12.30
N LEU A 27 -4.64 -2.91 -13.39
CA LEU A 27 -3.88 -3.07 -14.63
C LEU A 27 -4.61 -2.37 -15.77
N SER A 28 -3.88 -1.57 -16.56
CA SER A 28 -4.47 -0.90 -17.72
C SER A 28 -4.78 -1.88 -18.85
N GLN A 29 -5.77 -1.53 -19.66
CA GLN A 29 -6.11 -2.22 -20.90
C GLN A 29 -4.89 -2.32 -21.81
N LYS A 30 -4.06 -1.27 -21.86
CA LYS A 30 -2.77 -1.30 -22.57
C LYS A 30 -1.87 -2.43 -22.09
N ALA A 31 -1.72 -2.55 -20.77
CA ALA A 31 -0.86 -3.57 -20.18
C ALA A 31 -1.38 -4.98 -20.46
N ILE A 32 -2.70 -5.18 -20.36
CA ILE A 32 -3.37 -6.43 -20.72
C ILE A 32 -3.12 -6.76 -22.20
N ASN A 33 -3.31 -5.80 -23.10
CA ASN A 33 -3.12 -6.00 -24.54
C ASN A 33 -1.66 -6.28 -24.91
N ASN A 34 -0.71 -5.66 -24.22
CA ASN A 34 0.71 -5.98 -24.40
C ASN A 34 1.00 -7.42 -23.95
N ALA A 35 0.46 -7.83 -22.80
CA ALA A 35 0.61 -9.20 -22.30
C ALA A 35 0.01 -10.24 -23.27
N MET A 36 -1.14 -9.94 -23.87
CA MET A 36 -1.75 -10.78 -24.90
C MET A 36 -0.90 -10.87 -26.17
N ALA A 37 -0.32 -9.75 -26.61
CA ALA A 37 0.59 -9.76 -27.74
C ALA A 37 1.84 -10.61 -27.47
N ASP A 38 2.39 -10.56 -26.25
CA ASP A 38 3.54 -11.37 -25.86
C ASP A 38 3.18 -12.86 -25.71
N LEU A 39 1.95 -13.17 -25.27
CA LEU A 39 1.42 -14.53 -25.25
C LEU A 39 1.39 -15.15 -26.65
N LEU A 40 0.92 -14.41 -27.66
CA LEU A 40 0.91 -14.86 -29.06
C LEU A 40 2.33 -15.07 -29.62
N LYS A 41 3.30 -14.23 -29.23
CA LYS A 41 4.71 -14.44 -29.62
C LYS A 41 5.30 -15.70 -28.99
N LYS A 42 4.94 -15.98 -27.73
CA LYS A 42 5.40 -17.17 -26.98
C LYS A 42 4.75 -18.46 -27.49
N HIS A 43 3.52 -18.36 -27.97
CA HIS A 43 2.74 -19.46 -28.52
C HIS A 43 2.31 -19.17 -29.97
N PRO A 44 3.26 -19.21 -30.94
CA PRO A 44 2.95 -18.91 -32.35
C PRO A 44 1.84 -19.79 -32.92
N GLU A 45 1.62 -20.99 -32.40
CA GLU A 45 0.53 -21.87 -32.82
C GLU A 45 -0.87 -21.27 -32.57
N LEU A 46 -1.01 -20.32 -31.64
CA LEU A 46 -2.26 -19.59 -31.42
C LEU A 46 -2.55 -18.59 -32.53
N THR A 47 -1.53 -18.21 -33.31
CA THR A 47 -1.70 -17.31 -34.45
C THR A 47 -2.30 -18.01 -35.66
N GLU A 48 -2.34 -19.35 -35.68
CA GLU A 48 -2.98 -20.11 -36.74
C GLU A 48 -4.51 -20.18 -36.53
N VAL A 49 -5.26 -19.63 -37.48
CA VAL A 49 -6.72 -19.63 -37.50
C VAL A 49 -7.19 -20.58 -38.59
N LYS A 50 -7.17 -21.87 -38.26
CA LYS A 50 -7.61 -22.93 -39.16
C LYS A 50 -8.84 -23.62 -38.61
N ALA A 51 -9.92 -23.63 -39.38
CA ALA A 51 -11.13 -24.37 -39.05
C ALA A 51 -11.92 -24.79 -40.29
N GLU A 52 -12.52 -25.96 -40.21
CA GLU A 52 -13.39 -26.50 -41.26
C GLU A 52 -14.71 -26.95 -40.64
N PHE A 53 -15.82 -26.43 -41.16
CA PHE A 53 -17.15 -26.88 -40.79
C PHE A 53 -17.81 -27.56 -41.99
N GLU A 54 -18.05 -28.86 -41.86
CA GLU A 54 -18.57 -29.70 -42.94
C GLU A 54 -19.87 -29.13 -43.52
N GLY A 55 -19.90 -28.99 -44.85
CA GLY A 55 -21.04 -28.42 -45.57
C GLY A 55 -21.19 -26.90 -45.51
N ILE A 56 -20.37 -26.20 -44.72
CA ILE A 56 -20.42 -24.73 -44.56
C ILE A 56 -19.20 -24.08 -45.22
N GLY A 57 -17.99 -24.47 -44.84
CA GLY A 57 -16.78 -23.86 -45.36
C GLY A 57 -15.52 -24.09 -44.54
N THR A 58 -14.42 -23.50 -45.02
CA THR A 58 -13.09 -23.57 -44.40
C THR A 58 -12.51 -22.17 -44.22
N LEU A 59 -11.81 -21.96 -43.11
CA LEU A 59 -10.98 -20.78 -42.87
C LEU A 59 -9.53 -21.25 -42.69
N ASP A 60 -8.62 -20.63 -43.43
CA ASP A 60 -7.18 -20.75 -43.24
C ASP A 60 -6.59 -19.34 -43.20
N ALA A 61 -6.26 -18.87 -42.00
CA ALA A 61 -5.77 -17.52 -41.79
C ALA A 61 -4.71 -17.46 -40.68
N THR A 62 -3.99 -16.34 -40.65
CA THR A 62 -2.99 -16.02 -39.62
C THR A 62 -3.41 -14.77 -38.86
N LEU A 63 -3.28 -14.79 -37.53
CA LEU A 63 -3.55 -13.64 -36.66
C LEU A 63 -2.44 -12.61 -36.73
N LYS A 64 -2.83 -11.36 -36.97
CA LYS A 64 -1.99 -10.17 -36.78
C LYS A 64 -1.93 -9.77 -35.31
N SER A 65 -3.09 -9.75 -34.65
CA SER A 65 -3.21 -9.29 -33.28
C SER A 65 -4.50 -9.75 -32.61
N SER A 66 -4.40 -9.94 -31.29
CA SER A 66 -5.54 -10.09 -30.39
C SER A 66 -5.52 -8.98 -29.36
N GLN A 67 -6.64 -8.28 -29.18
CA GLN A 67 -6.74 -7.13 -28.29
C GLN A 67 -8.07 -7.15 -27.55
N LEU A 68 -8.09 -6.52 -26.38
CA LEU A 68 -9.25 -6.35 -25.54
C LEU A 68 -9.58 -4.86 -25.41
N SER A 69 -10.89 -4.57 -25.44
CA SER A 69 -11.48 -3.31 -24.99
C SER A 69 -12.33 -3.58 -23.76
N LEU A 70 -12.03 -2.93 -22.64
CA LEU A 70 -12.80 -3.04 -21.42
C LEU A 70 -14.09 -2.21 -21.54
N ASN A 71 -15.23 -2.79 -21.18
CA ASN A 71 -16.47 -2.04 -21.03
C ASN A 71 -16.51 -1.42 -19.64
N VAL A 72 -16.61 -0.09 -19.57
CA VAL A 72 -16.55 0.70 -18.34
C VAL A 72 -17.72 1.68 -18.19
N THR A 73 -18.59 1.77 -19.19
CA THR A 73 -19.81 2.59 -19.20
C THR A 73 -21.08 1.79 -18.93
N GLY A 74 -21.02 0.46 -19.06
CA GLY A 74 -22.13 -0.46 -18.77
C GLY A 74 -22.37 -0.73 -17.29
N GLN A 75 -23.51 -1.36 -16.98
CA GLN A 75 -23.80 -1.87 -15.63
C GLN A 75 -23.17 -3.26 -15.37
N GLU A 76 -22.64 -3.92 -16.40
CA GLU A 76 -22.09 -5.27 -16.29
C GLU A 76 -20.63 -5.24 -15.85
N ASN A 77 -20.39 -5.75 -14.64
CA ASN A 77 -19.04 -5.97 -14.15
C ASN A 77 -18.40 -7.03 -15.05
N LEU A 78 -17.23 -6.76 -15.63
CA LEU A 78 -16.41 -7.72 -16.40
C LEU A 78 -16.78 -7.96 -17.86
N ALA A 79 -17.81 -7.30 -18.40
CA ALA A 79 -18.04 -7.32 -19.84
C ALA A 79 -16.85 -6.66 -20.56
N SER A 80 -16.38 -7.25 -21.64
CA SER A 80 -15.31 -6.71 -22.49
C SER A 80 -15.52 -7.15 -23.93
N MET A 81 -14.91 -6.43 -24.86
CA MET A 81 -14.92 -6.77 -26.28
C MET A 81 -13.53 -7.26 -26.67
N TYR A 82 -13.45 -8.52 -27.10
CA TYR A 82 -12.24 -9.11 -27.66
C TYR A 82 -12.22 -8.91 -29.17
N TYR A 83 -11.10 -8.45 -29.69
CA TYR A 83 -10.86 -8.17 -31.10
C TYR A 83 -9.73 -9.07 -31.62
N CYS A 84 -9.95 -9.60 -32.80
CA CYS A 84 -9.06 -10.50 -33.49
C CYS A 84 -8.87 -9.99 -34.92
N THR A 85 -7.67 -9.55 -35.27
CA THR A 85 -7.37 -9.05 -36.61
C THR A 85 -6.53 -10.06 -37.37
N PHE A 86 -6.97 -10.44 -38.57
CA PHE A 86 -6.21 -11.34 -39.43
C PHE A 86 -5.13 -10.57 -40.19
N GLU A 87 -3.92 -11.14 -40.26
CA GLU A 87 -2.81 -10.63 -41.06
C GLU A 87 -3.00 -11.01 -42.52
N SER A 88 -3.37 -12.27 -42.76
CA SER A 88 -3.63 -12.82 -44.10
C SER A 88 -4.46 -14.09 -43.99
N GLY A 89 -5.06 -14.52 -45.10
CA GLY A 89 -5.74 -15.80 -45.17
C GLY A 89 -6.84 -15.85 -46.21
N THR A 90 -7.60 -16.94 -46.22
CA THR A 90 -8.78 -17.09 -47.05
C THR A 90 -9.88 -17.81 -46.29
N VAL A 91 -11.11 -17.32 -46.43
CA VAL A 91 -12.31 -18.08 -46.08
C VAL A 91 -12.98 -18.55 -47.36
N HIS A 92 -13.27 -19.85 -47.42
CA HIS A 92 -14.05 -20.49 -48.47
C HIS A 92 -15.42 -20.87 -47.91
N PHE A 93 -16.49 -20.38 -48.52
CA PHE A 93 -17.85 -20.84 -48.24
C PHE A 93 -18.27 -21.88 -49.28
N THR A 94 -18.53 -23.10 -48.82
CA THR A 94 -19.02 -24.21 -49.65
C THR A 94 -20.39 -23.86 -50.26
N ILE A 95 -21.24 -23.20 -49.47
CA ILE A 95 -22.54 -22.70 -49.92
C ILE A 95 -22.30 -21.47 -50.80
N GLY A 96 -22.62 -21.58 -52.08
CA GLY A 96 -22.36 -20.54 -53.07
C GLY A 96 -20.97 -20.56 -53.69
N ASN A 97 -20.05 -21.40 -53.17
CA ASN A 97 -18.69 -21.61 -53.68
C ASN A 97 -17.94 -20.28 -53.88
N LYS A 98 -17.74 -19.55 -52.78
CA LYS A 98 -17.12 -18.21 -52.77
C LYS A 98 -15.91 -18.19 -51.86
N ASP A 99 -14.89 -17.47 -52.30
CA ASP A 99 -13.68 -17.21 -51.54
C ASP A 99 -13.57 -15.73 -51.22
N PHE A 100 -13.13 -15.43 -50.00
CA PHE A 100 -12.77 -14.07 -49.59
C PHE A 100 -11.37 -14.06 -49.01
N ASP A 101 -10.57 -13.09 -49.44
CA ASP A 101 -9.34 -12.70 -48.74
C ASP A 101 -9.73 -12.04 -47.42
N VAL A 102 -9.21 -12.58 -46.33
CA VAL A 102 -9.53 -12.11 -44.97
C VAL A 102 -8.47 -11.17 -44.40
N SER A 103 -7.50 -10.75 -45.21
CA SER A 103 -6.45 -9.81 -44.79
C SER A 103 -7.04 -8.51 -44.22
N ASP A 104 -6.57 -8.15 -43.02
CA ASP A 104 -7.03 -7.01 -42.21
C ASP A 104 -8.52 -7.04 -41.82
N TRP A 105 -9.20 -8.20 -41.95
CA TRP A 105 -10.50 -8.37 -41.30
C TRP A 105 -10.32 -8.36 -39.79
N THR A 106 -11.25 -7.73 -39.08
CA THR A 106 -11.27 -7.68 -37.62
C THR A 106 -12.59 -8.26 -37.14
N MET A 107 -12.50 -9.31 -36.33
CA MET A 107 -13.64 -9.97 -35.71
C MET A 107 -13.71 -9.56 -34.25
N ALA A 108 -14.90 -9.20 -33.77
CA ALA A 108 -15.11 -8.74 -32.41
C ALA A 108 -16.11 -9.64 -31.67
N TRP A 109 -15.90 -9.93 -30.39
CA TRP A 109 -16.83 -10.70 -29.56
C TRP A 109 -16.95 -10.11 -28.17
N THR A 110 -18.17 -10.12 -27.64
CA THR A 110 -18.38 -9.90 -26.22
C THR A 110 -17.83 -11.09 -25.45
N CYS A 111 -17.02 -10.81 -24.43
CA CYS A 111 -16.42 -11.79 -23.55
C CYS A 111 -16.50 -11.30 -22.10
N THR A 112 -16.24 -12.23 -21.17
CA THR A 112 -16.11 -11.92 -19.74
C THR A 112 -14.77 -12.42 -19.22
N PHE A 113 -14.35 -11.89 -18.08
CA PHE A 113 -13.22 -12.46 -17.34
C PHE A 113 -13.71 -13.54 -16.40
N ASP A 114 -13.02 -14.67 -16.41
CA ASP A 114 -13.24 -15.74 -15.46
C ASP A 114 -11.94 -16.08 -14.73
N LYS A 115 -12.08 -16.84 -13.63
CA LYS A 115 -10.95 -17.34 -12.85
C LYS A 115 -11.16 -18.80 -12.50
N GLU A 116 -10.07 -19.56 -12.51
CA GLU A 116 -10.07 -20.96 -12.11
C GLU A 116 -8.90 -21.23 -11.17
N GLU A 117 -9.18 -21.91 -10.05
CA GLU A 117 -8.14 -22.37 -9.13
C GLU A 117 -7.32 -23.48 -9.78
N ILE A 118 -6.00 -23.37 -9.70
CA ILE A 118 -5.07 -24.34 -10.26
C ILE A 118 -4.92 -25.50 -9.27
N ASP A 119 -5.02 -26.73 -9.77
CA ASP A 119 -4.76 -27.92 -8.97
C ASP A 119 -3.33 -27.86 -8.35
N PRO A 120 -3.20 -27.90 -7.01
CA PRO A 120 -1.91 -27.83 -6.32
C PRO A 120 -0.92 -28.94 -6.69
N THR A 121 -1.39 -30.03 -7.33
CA THR A 121 -0.56 -31.15 -7.76
C THR A 121 -0.11 -31.05 -9.22
N SER A 122 -0.54 -30.02 -9.95
CA SER A 122 -0.22 -29.83 -11.36
C SER A 122 1.17 -29.23 -11.59
N GLU A 123 1.75 -29.53 -12.76
CA GLU A 123 3.03 -28.95 -13.21
C GLU A 123 2.93 -27.43 -13.39
N GLU A 124 1.74 -26.92 -13.74
CA GLU A 124 1.44 -25.48 -13.80
C GLU A 124 1.58 -24.81 -12.43
N PHE A 125 1.03 -25.43 -11.38
CA PHE A 125 1.13 -24.90 -10.02
C PHE A 125 2.59 -24.82 -9.58
N GLU A 126 3.39 -25.85 -9.85
CA GLU A 126 4.83 -25.85 -9.52
C GLU A 126 5.58 -24.73 -10.24
N GLN A 127 5.32 -24.54 -11.54
CA GLN A 127 5.96 -23.48 -12.33
C GLN A 127 5.60 -22.09 -11.81
N VAL A 128 4.31 -21.82 -11.60
CA VAL A 128 3.83 -20.50 -11.15
C VAL A 128 4.25 -20.25 -9.70
N SER A 129 4.19 -21.25 -8.83
CA SER A 129 4.66 -21.17 -7.44
C SER A 129 6.15 -20.80 -7.37
N ASN A 130 6.98 -21.43 -8.21
CA ASN A 130 8.40 -21.09 -8.32
C ASN A 130 8.64 -19.65 -8.81
N GLN A 131 7.80 -19.15 -9.72
CA GLN A 131 7.87 -17.76 -10.19
C GLN A 131 7.42 -16.75 -9.12
N ILE A 132 6.35 -17.09 -8.40
CA ILE A 132 5.83 -16.30 -7.27
C ILE A 132 6.86 -16.23 -6.14
N SER A 133 7.54 -17.35 -5.87
CA SER A 133 8.57 -17.48 -4.84
C SER A 133 8.08 -17.06 -3.44
N GLN A 134 6.80 -17.32 -3.13
CA GLN A 134 6.25 -17.14 -1.79
C GLN A 134 6.36 -18.43 -0.98
N PRO A 135 6.74 -18.37 0.31
CA PRO A 135 6.61 -19.50 1.21
C PRO A 135 5.14 -19.69 1.64
N GLY A 136 4.85 -20.79 2.33
CA GLY A 136 3.59 -20.99 3.05
C GLY A 136 2.49 -21.73 2.30
N ASP A 137 1.32 -21.81 2.96
CA ASP A 137 0.13 -22.44 2.42
C ASP A 137 -0.66 -21.42 1.59
N PHE A 138 -0.76 -21.61 0.27
CA PHE A 138 -1.55 -20.74 -0.60
C PHE A 138 -2.14 -21.49 -1.80
N SER A 139 -3.17 -20.90 -2.38
CA SER A 139 -3.79 -21.31 -3.64
C SER A 139 -3.44 -20.28 -4.73
N ILE A 140 -3.39 -20.75 -5.98
CA ILE A 140 -3.18 -19.90 -7.15
C ILE A 140 -4.41 -20.00 -8.04
N SER A 141 -4.98 -18.85 -8.40
CA SER A 141 -6.02 -18.76 -9.41
C SER A 141 -5.44 -18.28 -10.74
N SER A 142 -5.71 -18.98 -11.83
CA SER A 142 -5.51 -18.50 -13.19
C SER A 142 -6.67 -17.58 -13.60
N LEU A 143 -6.36 -16.51 -14.30
CA LEU A 143 -7.30 -15.55 -14.84
C LEU A 143 -7.24 -15.59 -16.35
N PHE A 144 -8.38 -15.77 -17.02
CA PHE A 144 -8.44 -15.84 -18.47
C PHE A 144 -9.73 -15.19 -18.99
N PHE A 145 -9.73 -14.87 -20.28
CA PHE A 145 -10.95 -14.49 -20.98
C PHE A 145 -11.78 -15.76 -21.22
N ALA A 146 -13.04 -15.70 -20.80
CA ALA A 146 -14.02 -16.74 -21.07
C ALA A 146 -14.99 -16.21 -22.13
N PHE A 147 -14.95 -16.83 -23.31
CA PHE A 147 -16.08 -16.76 -24.23
C PHE A 147 -17.05 -17.84 -23.80
N THR A 148 -18.26 -17.47 -23.40
CA THR A 148 -19.30 -18.47 -23.27
C THR A 148 -19.66 -18.97 -24.68
N ASN A 149 -19.92 -20.27 -24.85
CA ASN A 149 -20.11 -20.90 -26.16
C ASN A 149 -21.19 -20.21 -27.02
N ASP A 150 -22.19 -19.61 -26.41
CA ASP A 150 -23.25 -18.85 -27.08
C ASP A 150 -22.80 -17.49 -27.62
N HIS A 151 -21.76 -16.88 -27.04
CA HIS A 151 -21.25 -15.58 -27.44
C HIS A 151 -20.19 -15.68 -28.55
N ILE A 152 -19.44 -16.79 -28.62
CA ILE A 152 -18.43 -16.94 -29.68
C ILE A 152 -19.01 -17.23 -31.07
N ILE A 153 -20.15 -17.94 -31.10
CA ILE A 153 -20.90 -18.21 -32.34
C ILE A 153 -21.66 -16.97 -32.82
N ASN A 154 -21.71 -15.90 -32.01
CA ASN A 154 -22.40 -14.66 -32.33
C ASN A 154 -21.45 -13.47 -32.19
N PHE A 155 -20.41 -13.42 -33.04
CA PHE A 155 -19.52 -12.27 -33.08
C PHE A 155 -20.29 -10.95 -33.32
N ASP A 156 -19.80 -9.87 -32.72
CA ASP A 156 -20.39 -8.55 -32.80
C ASP A 156 -20.14 -7.96 -34.19
N ARG A 157 -21.20 -7.91 -35.00
CA ARG A 157 -21.15 -7.40 -36.37
C ARG A 157 -20.92 -5.89 -36.46
N ALA A 158 -21.32 -5.13 -35.43
CA ALA A 158 -21.18 -3.67 -35.42
C ALA A 158 -19.73 -3.25 -35.12
N HIS A 159 -19.01 -4.07 -34.35
CA HIS A 159 -17.61 -3.86 -34.00
C HIS A 159 -16.64 -4.66 -34.86
N SER A 160 -17.14 -5.51 -35.76
CA SER A 160 -16.32 -6.24 -36.75
C SER A 160 -16.17 -5.45 -38.06
N SER A 161 -15.07 -5.68 -38.78
CA SER A 161 -14.76 -5.08 -40.07
C SER A 161 -14.29 -6.14 -41.06
N PHE A 162 -14.81 -6.08 -42.29
CA PHE A 162 -14.47 -6.99 -43.38
C PHE A 162 -13.61 -6.31 -44.46
N ASN A 163 -12.91 -5.23 -44.08
CA ASN A 163 -12.01 -4.47 -44.96
C ASN A 163 -12.64 -4.09 -46.33
N GLY A 164 -13.93 -3.73 -46.34
CA GLY A 164 -14.67 -3.37 -47.55
C GLY A 164 -15.18 -4.53 -48.39
N ALA A 165 -14.96 -5.79 -48.00
CA ALA A 165 -15.53 -6.95 -48.66
C ALA A 165 -17.06 -6.98 -48.52
N ASP A 166 -17.75 -7.31 -49.62
CA ASP A 166 -19.21 -7.43 -49.66
C ASP A 166 -19.66 -8.82 -49.17
N VAL A 167 -19.55 -9.01 -47.85
CA VAL A 167 -19.97 -10.24 -47.17
C VAL A 167 -21.44 -10.10 -46.75
N THR A 168 -22.28 -11.00 -47.24
CA THR A 168 -23.71 -11.05 -46.91
C THR A 168 -23.94 -11.48 -45.46
N ASP A 169 -25.13 -11.21 -44.91
CA ASP A 169 -25.45 -11.61 -43.52
C ASP A 169 -25.54 -13.14 -43.32
N GLU A 170 -25.83 -13.88 -44.38
CA GLU A 170 -25.80 -15.34 -44.40
C GLU A 170 -24.36 -15.85 -44.33
N GLU A 171 -23.46 -15.32 -45.16
CA GLU A 171 -22.02 -15.65 -45.13
C GLU A 171 -21.37 -15.25 -43.80
N LYS A 172 -21.76 -14.13 -43.19
CA LYS A 172 -21.33 -13.77 -41.83
C LYS A 172 -21.75 -14.82 -40.80
N THR A 173 -22.95 -15.37 -40.95
CA THR A 173 -23.45 -16.43 -40.05
C THR A 173 -22.66 -17.72 -40.24
N TYR A 174 -22.33 -18.08 -41.48
CA TYR A 174 -21.43 -19.21 -41.79
C TYR A 174 -20.03 -19.01 -41.23
N LEU A 175 -19.47 -17.81 -41.35
CA LEU A 175 -18.19 -17.46 -40.75
C LEU A 175 -18.21 -17.63 -39.23
N SER A 176 -19.31 -17.23 -38.57
CA SER A 176 -19.42 -17.42 -37.12
C SER A 176 -19.35 -18.90 -36.70
N LEU A 177 -19.94 -19.80 -37.48
CA LEU A 177 -19.91 -21.23 -37.19
C LEU A 177 -18.50 -21.81 -37.38
N ILE A 178 -17.79 -21.36 -38.43
CA ILE A 178 -16.40 -21.75 -38.68
C ILE A 178 -15.48 -21.25 -37.55
N LEU A 179 -15.60 -19.97 -37.16
CA LEU A 179 -14.82 -19.38 -36.06
C LEU A 179 -15.19 -19.98 -34.70
N GLY A 180 -16.46 -20.31 -34.49
CA GLY A 180 -16.90 -21.05 -33.31
C GLY A 180 -16.13 -22.35 -33.17
N LYS A 181 -16.01 -23.13 -34.26
CA LYS A 181 -15.22 -24.37 -34.27
C LYS A 181 -13.74 -24.12 -34.00
N TRP A 182 -13.13 -23.10 -34.61
CA TRP A 182 -11.72 -22.75 -34.32
C TRP A 182 -11.43 -22.59 -32.83
N TYR A 183 -12.37 -22.04 -32.06
CA TYR A 183 -12.16 -21.77 -30.64
C TYR A 183 -12.63 -22.90 -29.72
N VAL A 184 -13.81 -23.50 -29.96
CA VAL A 184 -14.46 -24.43 -29.01
C VAL A 184 -14.22 -25.91 -29.31
N ASP A 185 -13.68 -26.25 -30.48
CA ASP A 185 -13.50 -27.66 -30.85
C ASP A 185 -12.50 -28.36 -29.92
N ALA A 186 -12.66 -29.67 -29.74
CA ALA A 186 -11.89 -30.43 -28.75
C ALA A 186 -10.37 -30.38 -29.02
N ASP A 187 -9.98 -30.23 -30.29
CA ASP A 187 -8.58 -30.14 -30.72
C ASP A 187 -8.06 -28.68 -30.78
N SER A 188 -8.90 -27.69 -30.45
CA SER A 188 -8.53 -26.27 -30.50
C SER A 188 -7.42 -25.95 -29.50
N LYS A 189 -6.43 -25.18 -29.96
CA LYS A 189 -5.31 -24.74 -29.12
C LYS A 189 -5.73 -23.74 -28.04
N TRP A 190 -6.90 -23.11 -28.18
CA TRP A 190 -7.48 -22.21 -27.19
C TRP A 190 -8.15 -22.94 -26.02
N GLN A 191 -8.36 -24.26 -26.14
CA GLN A 191 -8.83 -25.09 -25.02
C GLN A 191 -7.75 -25.29 -23.94
N ASP A 192 -6.47 -25.12 -24.30
CA ASP A 192 -5.37 -25.14 -23.35
C ASP A 192 -5.41 -23.90 -22.46
N ARG A 193 -5.64 -24.11 -21.16
CA ARG A 193 -5.77 -23.05 -20.17
C ARG A 193 -4.54 -22.15 -20.10
N GLN A 194 -3.34 -22.73 -20.09
CA GLN A 194 -2.09 -21.96 -19.93
C GLN A 194 -1.88 -20.97 -21.08
N LYS A 195 -2.41 -21.31 -22.25
CA LYS A 195 -2.34 -20.51 -23.47
C LYS A 195 -3.39 -19.39 -23.55
N ARG A 196 -4.30 -19.31 -22.58
CA ARG A 196 -5.29 -18.22 -22.45
C ARG A 196 -5.20 -17.46 -21.13
N THR A 197 -4.33 -17.88 -20.21
CA THR A 197 -4.12 -17.20 -18.92
C THR A 197 -3.45 -15.83 -19.11
N LEU A 198 -4.12 -14.78 -18.63
CA LEU A 198 -3.66 -13.39 -18.60
C LEU A 198 -2.93 -13.04 -17.30
N ALA A 199 -3.30 -13.66 -16.18
CA ALA A 199 -2.74 -13.41 -14.86
C ALA A 199 -2.93 -14.61 -13.92
N TYR A 200 -2.02 -14.73 -12.98
CA TYR A 200 -2.15 -15.57 -11.80
C TYR A 200 -2.33 -14.67 -10.58
N ALA A 201 -3.26 -15.04 -9.71
CA ALA A 201 -3.45 -14.36 -8.43
C ALA A 201 -3.30 -15.37 -7.30
N LEU A 202 -2.49 -15.01 -6.31
CA LEU A 202 -2.32 -15.78 -5.10
C LEU A 202 -3.45 -15.42 -4.13
N HIS A 203 -3.95 -16.40 -3.38
CA HIS A 203 -4.73 -16.16 -2.17
C HIS A 203 -4.46 -17.25 -1.12
N THR A 204 -4.69 -16.94 0.15
CA THR A 204 -4.45 -17.88 1.25
C THR A 204 -5.51 -17.77 2.33
N ALA A 205 -5.87 -18.90 2.94
CA ALA A 205 -6.69 -18.93 4.15
C ALA A 205 -5.85 -18.74 5.44
N LYS A 206 -4.52 -18.88 5.33
CA LYS A 206 -3.55 -18.85 6.44
C LYS A 206 -2.42 -17.84 6.15
N PRO A 207 -2.73 -16.54 6.12
CA PRO A 207 -1.76 -15.51 5.73
C PRO A 207 -0.48 -15.52 6.58
N GLU A 208 -0.54 -15.94 7.84
CA GLU A 208 0.60 -16.10 8.74
C GLU A 208 1.63 -17.14 8.28
N THR A 209 1.22 -18.12 7.46
CA THR A 209 2.17 -19.09 6.89
C THR A 209 2.89 -18.55 5.67
N VAL A 210 2.26 -17.60 4.96
CA VAL A 210 2.80 -16.95 3.75
C VAL A 210 3.70 -15.78 4.14
N ASN A 211 3.28 -14.99 5.12
CA ASN A 211 4.10 -13.95 5.70
C ASN A 211 3.84 -13.84 7.22
N GLU A 212 4.74 -14.43 8.00
CA GLU A 212 4.67 -14.41 9.47
C GLU A 212 4.83 -13.00 10.04
N GLU A 213 5.68 -12.17 9.43
CA GLU A 213 6.04 -10.85 9.94
C GLU A 213 5.02 -9.77 9.54
N ALA A 214 4.31 -10.00 8.44
CA ALA A 214 3.31 -9.11 7.85
C ALA A 214 2.05 -9.88 7.36
N PRO A 215 1.35 -10.62 8.24
CA PRO A 215 0.20 -11.46 7.85
C PRO A 215 -1.03 -10.65 7.44
N SER A 216 -0.95 -9.31 7.50
CA SER A 216 -1.99 -8.40 7.05
C SER A 216 -2.00 -8.16 5.54
N PHE A 217 -0.93 -8.53 4.84
CA PHE A 217 -0.75 -8.28 3.42
C PHE A 217 -1.26 -9.41 2.51
N PRO A 218 -1.03 -10.71 2.81
CA PRO A 218 -1.48 -11.75 1.89
C PRO A 218 -3.00 -11.71 1.67
N PRO A 219 -3.46 -11.68 0.41
CA PRO A 219 -4.87 -11.65 0.10
C PRO A 219 -5.53 -12.96 0.48
N THR A 220 -6.72 -12.85 1.06
CA THR A 220 -7.53 -13.98 1.51
C THR A 220 -8.75 -14.18 0.62
N SER A 221 -9.14 -13.16 -0.13
CA SER A 221 -10.15 -13.27 -1.17
C SER A 221 -9.91 -12.25 -2.28
N LEU A 222 -10.42 -12.57 -3.48
CA LEU A 222 -10.26 -11.78 -4.70
C LEU A 222 -11.56 -11.69 -5.50
N LYS A 223 -11.90 -10.47 -5.94
CA LYS A 223 -12.97 -10.15 -6.88
C LYS A 223 -12.41 -9.29 -8.01
N LEU A 224 -13.03 -9.37 -9.19
CA LEU A 224 -12.62 -8.63 -10.37
C LEU A 224 -13.66 -7.56 -10.72
N GLN A 225 -13.20 -6.48 -11.36
CA GLN A 225 -14.07 -5.44 -11.90
C GLN A 225 -13.37 -4.65 -13.02
N THR A 226 -14.10 -4.25 -14.07
CA THR A 226 -13.63 -3.19 -14.98
C THR A 226 -13.84 -1.81 -14.36
N TYR A 227 -12.90 -0.90 -14.57
CA TYR A 227 -12.91 0.42 -13.96
C TYR A 227 -12.54 1.51 -14.96
N PRO A 228 -13.33 2.60 -15.03
CA PRO A 228 -13.12 3.65 -16.02
C PRO A 228 -11.88 4.48 -15.71
N TYR A 229 -11.17 4.87 -16.76
CA TYR A 229 -10.27 6.02 -16.72
C TYR A 229 -11.01 7.26 -17.20
N ILE A 230 -10.95 8.35 -16.42
CA ILE A 230 -11.53 9.63 -16.80
C ILE A 230 -10.41 10.66 -16.88
N ALA A 231 -10.10 11.08 -18.11
CA ALA A 231 -9.04 12.06 -18.35
C ALA A 231 -9.33 13.39 -17.61
N PRO A 232 -8.29 14.15 -17.23
CA PRO A 232 -8.46 15.43 -16.55
C PRO A 232 -9.38 16.37 -17.32
N ASN A 233 -10.31 17.01 -16.61
CA ASN A 233 -11.32 17.91 -17.18
C ASN A 233 -12.35 17.23 -18.10
N GLN A 234 -12.40 15.90 -18.12
CA GLN A 234 -13.50 15.12 -18.71
C GLN A 234 -14.45 14.61 -17.62
N THR A 235 -15.68 14.28 -18.02
CA THR A 235 -16.72 13.77 -17.11
C THR A 235 -17.15 12.34 -17.42
N LYS A 236 -16.67 11.78 -18.53
CA LYS A 236 -16.98 10.43 -18.99
C LYS A 236 -15.72 9.72 -19.46
N PRO A 237 -15.63 8.40 -19.29
CA PRO A 237 -14.53 7.62 -19.85
C PRO A 237 -14.64 7.52 -21.37
N GLY A 238 -13.50 7.29 -22.02
CA GLY A 238 -13.45 6.78 -23.39
C GLY A 238 -13.46 5.25 -23.38
N GLU A 239 -14.00 4.65 -24.44
CA GLU A 239 -14.03 3.19 -24.64
C GLU A 239 -13.49 2.83 -26.04
N GLY A 240 -13.07 1.57 -26.19
CA GLY A 240 -12.53 1.04 -27.43
C GLY A 240 -11.02 0.79 -27.38
N LEU A 241 -10.46 0.47 -28.54
CA LEU A 241 -9.03 0.25 -28.72
C LEU A 241 -8.26 1.57 -28.89
N GLY A 242 -6.95 1.51 -28.66
CA GLY A 242 -6.04 2.65 -28.80
C GLY A 242 -6.17 3.69 -27.68
N ALA A 243 -5.64 4.89 -27.93
CA ALA A 243 -5.44 5.93 -26.92
C ALA A 243 -6.72 6.35 -26.14
N VAL A 244 -7.90 6.15 -26.74
CA VAL A 244 -9.18 6.53 -26.14
C VAL A 244 -9.57 5.60 -24.97
N GLY A 245 -9.21 4.32 -25.03
CA GLY A 245 -9.56 3.31 -24.02
C GLY A 245 -8.37 2.65 -23.32
N GLU A 246 -7.14 2.88 -23.78
CA GLU A 246 -5.96 2.14 -23.31
C GLU A 246 -5.67 2.27 -21.80
N SER A 247 -6.17 3.35 -21.16
CA SER A 247 -6.01 3.60 -19.74
C SER A 247 -7.14 3.08 -18.86
N ASN A 248 -8.23 2.52 -19.44
CA ASN A 248 -9.24 1.80 -18.67
C ASN A 248 -8.60 0.61 -17.96
N MET A 249 -9.15 0.19 -16.82
CA MET A 249 -8.48 -0.73 -15.92
C MET A 249 -9.29 -1.99 -15.66
N LEU A 250 -8.58 -3.11 -15.51
CA LEU A 250 -9.08 -4.27 -14.78
C LEU A 250 -8.56 -4.18 -13.35
N LEU A 251 -9.47 -4.22 -12.37
CA LEU A 251 -9.16 -4.19 -10.95
C LEU A 251 -9.26 -5.59 -10.36
N TYR A 252 -8.25 -5.91 -9.56
CA TYR A 252 -8.19 -7.04 -8.66
C TYR A 252 -8.48 -6.50 -7.26
N LEU A 253 -9.74 -6.60 -6.85
CA LEU A 253 -10.21 -6.15 -5.54
C LEU A 253 -9.94 -7.25 -4.52
N GLN A 254 -9.13 -6.95 -3.50
CA GLN A 254 -8.64 -7.94 -2.55
C GLN A 254 -9.01 -7.59 -1.11
N MET A 255 -9.31 -8.62 -0.32
CA MET A 255 -9.44 -8.52 1.15
C MET A 255 -8.35 -9.33 1.81
N THR A 256 -7.87 -8.86 2.96
CA THR A 256 -6.87 -9.56 3.76
C THR A 256 -7.47 -9.95 5.11
N LYS A 257 -6.73 -10.75 5.91
CA LYS A 257 -7.14 -11.20 7.25
C LYS A 257 -8.52 -11.90 7.30
N ASN A 258 -8.93 -12.58 6.22
CA ASN A 258 -10.24 -13.24 6.10
C ASN A 258 -11.42 -12.28 6.31
N ARG A 259 -11.22 -10.98 6.04
CA ARG A 259 -12.30 -9.98 6.09
C ARG A 259 -13.29 -10.22 4.94
N PRO A 260 -14.60 -10.10 5.17
CA PRO A 260 -15.58 -10.19 4.09
C PRO A 260 -15.45 -8.99 3.16
N PHE A 261 -15.80 -9.16 1.89
CA PHE A 261 -15.94 -8.03 0.97
C PHE A 261 -16.97 -7.01 1.49
N PRO A 262 -16.77 -5.70 1.21
CA PRO A 262 -17.83 -4.71 1.39
C PRO A 262 -19.08 -5.11 0.60
N ASP A 263 -20.27 -4.86 1.16
CA ASP A 263 -21.57 -5.23 0.57
C ASP A 263 -21.99 -4.29 -0.58
N VAL A 264 -21.09 -4.15 -1.56
CA VAL A 264 -21.26 -3.31 -2.75
C VAL A 264 -21.09 -4.13 -4.02
N ARG A 265 -21.87 -3.76 -5.04
CA ARG A 265 -21.80 -4.41 -6.35
C ARG A 265 -20.47 -4.10 -7.04
N LEU A 266 -20.07 -2.84 -7.03
CA LEU A 266 -18.92 -2.26 -7.72
C LEU A 266 -18.23 -1.27 -6.79
N LEU A 267 -16.92 -1.14 -6.92
CA LEU A 267 -16.20 0.02 -6.44
C LEU A 267 -16.52 1.20 -7.35
N GLU A 268 -17.05 2.28 -6.77
CA GLU A 268 -17.41 3.48 -7.51
C GLU A 268 -16.16 4.26 -7.96
N TYR A 269 -16.33 5.10 -8.98
CA TYR A 269 -15.24 5.96 -9.42
C TYR A 269 -14.90 7.00 -8.35
N SER A 270 -13.64 7.02 -7.93
CA SER A 270 -13.08 7.95 -6.94
C SER A 270 -11.86 8.70 -7.49
N GLY A 271 -11.14 8.10 -8.44
CA GLY A 271 -9.99 8.69 -9.10
C GLY A 271 -9.33 7.67 -10.04
N ASN A 272 -8.31 8.10 -10.77
CA ASN A 272 -7.63 7.22 -11.72
C ASN A 272 -6.54 6.42 -11.02
N TYR A 273 -6.64 5.09 -10.93
CA TYR A 273 -5.55 4.27 -10.38
C TYR A 273 -4.33 4.25 -11.29
N VAL A 274 -4.59 4.32 -12.60
CA VAL A 274 -3.59 4.39 -13.66
C VAL A 274 -3.78 5.67 -14.48
N SER A 275 -2.68 6.27 -14.92
CA SER A 275 -2.64 7.39 -15.86
C SER A 275 -1.86 7.00 -17.12
N PRO A 276 -1.96 7.76 -18.23
CA PRO A 276 -1.18 7.51 -19.43
C PRO A 276 0.32 7.36 -19.12
N GLY A 277 0.90 6.23 -19.53
CA GLY A 277 2.31 5.88 -19.27
C GLY A 277 2.56 5.05 -18.01
N ILE A 278 1.54 4.82 -17.18
CA ILE A 278 1.59 3.86 -16.07
C ILE A 278 0.87 2.59 -16.53
N ASN A 279 1.46 1.40 -16.35
CA ASN A 279 0.83 0.14 -16.79
C ASN A 279 -0.08 -0.47 -15.73
N GLY A 280 0.27 -0.30 -14.47
CA GLY A 280 -0.52 -0.74 -13.35
C GLY A 280 -0.20 0.01 -12.07
N THR A 281 -1.02 -0.19 -11.06
CA THR A 281 -0.79 0.35 -9.72
C THR A 281 -1.32 -0.63 -8.67
N ILE A 282 -0.52 -0.92 -7.65
CA ILE A 282 -0.96 -1.60 -6.43
C ILE A 282 -1.30 -0.53 -5.40
N ILE A 283 -2.40 -0.72 -4.67
CA ILE A 283 -2.86 0.20 -3.64
C ILE A 283 -3.17 -0.59 -2.40
N ILE A 284 -2.55 -0.18 -1.30
CA ILE A 284 -2.67 -0.84 -0.01
C ILE A 284 -3.36 0.12 0.95
N ASP A 285 -4.44 -0.36 1.54
CA ASP A 285 -5.24 0.36 2.52
C ASP A 285 -4.39 0.88 3.68
N ARG A 286 -4.62 2.13 4.06
CA ARG A 286 -3.95 2.76 5.19
C ARG A 286 -4.08 1.93 6.47
N ASP A 287 -5.21 1.27 6.73
CA ASP A 287 -5.41 0.48 7.95
C ASP A 287 -4.58 -0.83 7.92
N ILE A 288 -4.20 -1.28 6.72
CA ILE A 288 -3.26 -2.39 6.53
C ILE A 288 -1.83 -1.90 6.66
N PHE A 289 -1.47 -0.84 5.94
CA PHE A 289 -0.09 -0.36 5.91
C PHE A 289 0.34 0.33 7.21
N TRP A 290 -0.47 1.22 7.76
CA TRP A 290 -0.17 1.94 8.99
C TRP A 290 -0.49 1.11 10.23
N ASP A 291 -1.76 0.78 10.42
CA ASP A 291 -2.21 0.23 11.72
C ASP A 291 -1.77 -1.22 11.89
N SER A 292 -1.92 -2.04 10.84
CA SER A 292 -1.61 -3.47 10.93
C SER A 292 -0.12 -3.78 10.79
N TYR A 293 0.65 -2.91 10.14
CA TYR A 293 2.06 -3.14 9.85
C TYR A 293 2.97 -2.16 10.60
N LEU A 294 2.99 -0.87 10.24
CA LEU A 294 3.92 0.09 10.86
C LEU A 294 3.70 0.30 12.36
N PHE A 295 2.47 0.17 12.85
CA PHE A 295 2.08 0.36 14.25
C PHE A 295 1.82 -0.94 14.99
N ARG A 296 2.15 -2.08 14.39
CA ARG A 296 1.93 -3.38 15.02
C ARG A 296 2.65 -3.48 16.36
N THR A 297 2.05 -4.25 17.26
CA THR A 297 2.56 -4.49 18.61
C THR A 297 3.25 -5.85 18.74
N SER A 298 3.12 -6.72 17.73
CA SER A 298 3.68 -8.08 17.66
C SER A 298 3.96 -8.47 16.19
N PRO A 299 5.01 -9.28 15.91
CA PRO A 299 6.01 -9.80 16.84
C PRO A 299 7.00 -8.73 17.34
N SER A 300 7.12 -7.61 16.62
CA SER A 300 8.01 -6.49 16.98
C SER A 300 7.30 -5.15 16.82
N GLN A 301 7.48 -4.26 17.80
CA GLN A 301 7.12 -2.86 17.70
C GLN A 301 8.06 -2.17 16.70
N LEU A 302 7.49 -1.50 15.70
CA LEU A 302 8.26 -0.78 14.68
C LEU A 302 8.32 0.71 15.02
N LEU A 303 7.42 1.51 14.44
CA LEU A 303 7.45 2.97 14.62
C LEU A 303 7.05 3.42 16.02
N SER A 304 6.42 2.56 16.83
CA SER A 304 6.11 2.84 18.23
C SER A 304 7.37 2.99 19.10
N LEU A 305 8.54 2.50 18.66
CA LEU A 305 9.79 2.70 19.41
C LEU A 305 10.23 4.16 19.51
N PHE A 306 9.83 5.03 18.57
CA PHE A 306 10.04 6.47 18.72
C PHE A 306 9.34 6.99 19.99
N ASN A 307 8.12 6.52 20.26
CA ASN A 307 7.37 6.88 21.47
C ASN A 307 8.03 6.31 22.72
N VAL A 308 8.52 5.07 22.67
CA VAL A 308 9.24 4.45 23.79
C VAL A 308 10.48 5.26 24.15
N TYR A 309 11.33 5.57 23.18
CA TYR A 309 12.64 6.19 23.46
C TYR A 309 12.59 7.69 23.72
N THR A 310 11.54 8.40 23.31
CA THR A 310 11.46 9.84 23.60
C THR A 310 10.64 10.15 24.85
N TYR A 311 9.92 9.18 25.40
CA TYR A 311 9.13 9.38 26.61
C TYR A 311 9.98 9.70 27.83
N ALA A 312 9.58 10.73 28.59
CA ALA A 312 10.12 11.04 29.90
C ALA A 312 8.99 11.27 30.91
N TRP A 313 9.24 10.91 32.17
CA TRP A 313 8.28 11.03 33.26
C TRP A 313 8.97 11.28 34.61
N VAL A 314 8.19 11.69 35.61
CA VAL A 314 8.66 11.83 36.98
C VAL A 314 8.89 10.43 37.56
N GLY A 315 10.14 9.99 37.62
CA GLY A 315 10.51 8.67 38.15
C GLY A 315 10.30 8.58 39.66
N SER A 316 10.69 9.65 40.37
CA SER A 316 10.42 9.81 41.80
C SER A 316 10.45 11.29 42.15
N ALA A 317 9.59 11.75 43.05
CA ALA A 317 9.69 13.10 43.61
C ALA A 317 9.18 13.12 45.05
N SER A 318 9.88 13.86 45.92
CA SER A 318 9.49 14.04 47.32
C SER A 318 10.11 15.30 47.92
N ILE A 319 9.45 15.81 48.97
CA ILE A 319 9.94 16.93 49.78
C ILE A 319 9.94 16.44 51.25
N PRO A 320 10.93 15.62 51.66
CA PRO A 320 11.01 15.09 53.03
C PRO A 320 11.27 16.18 54.08
N ASP A 321 11.92 17.28 53.69
CA ASP A 321 12.15 18.48 54.51
C ASP A 321 12.26 19.72 53.60
N ILE A 322 12.18 20.93 54.18
CA ILE A 322 12.21 22.22 53.47
C ILE A 322 13.51 22.40 52.68
N LEU A 323 14.60 21.73 53.03
CA LEU A 323 15.91 21.84 52.38
C LEU A 323 16.35 20.55 51.68
N ALA A 324 15.43 19.60 51.51
CA ALA A 324 15.76 18.24 51.11
C ALA A 324 14.92 17.76 49.93
N GLU A 325 14.58 18.63 48.97
CA GLU A 325 13.86 18.18 47.78
C GLU A 325 14.67 17.11 47.03
N GLN A 326 13.96 16.07 46.60
CA GLN A 326 14.51 14.95 45.86
C GLN A 326 13.63 14.68 44.66
N TRP A 327 14.26 14.54 43.50
CA TRP A 327 13.56 14.19 42.28
C TRP A 327 14.47 13.39 41.35
N THR A 328 13.85 12.54 40.53
CA THR A 328 14.48 11.87 39.40
C THR A 328 13.54 11.91 38.20
N ILE A 329 14.12 12.12 37.03
CA ILE A 329 13.41 11.96 35.76
C ILE A 329 13.80 10.61 35.17
N ALA A 330 12.80 9.83 34.83
CA ALA A 330 12.96 8.56 34.13
C ALA A 330 12.57 8.74 32.66
N SER A 331 13.09 7.87 31.80
CA SER A 331 12.92 7.95 30.36
C SER A 331 13.06 6.57 29.72
N GLY A 332 12.44 6.38 28.55
CA GLY A 332 12.42 5.10 27.84
C GLY A 332 11.19 4.23 28.12
N SER A 333 11.42 2.91 28.24
CA SER A 333 10.36 1.93 28.49
C SER A 333 9.76 2.08 29.89
N HIS A 334 8.46 2.32 29.94
CA HIS A 334 7.65 2.62 31.12
C HIS A 334 6.52 1.61 31.28
N SER A 335 5.77 1.36 30.21
CA SER A 335 4.61 0.47 30.21
C SER A 335 4.92 -0.82 29.44
N ASN A 336 4.49 -1.96 29.98
CA ASN A 336 4.44 -3.23 29.23
C ASN A 336 3.18 -3.34 28.37
N ASP A 337 2.22 -2.42 28.53
CA ASP A 337 1.03 -2.31 27.68
C ASP A 337 1.43 -1.64 26.35
N PRO A 338 1.39 -2.37 25.22
CA PRO A 338 1.73 -1.80 23.92
C PRO A 338 0.82 -0.64 23.52
N ASP A 339 -0.43 -0.61 23.99
CA ASP A 339 -1.39 0.44 23.67
C ASP A 339 -1.01 1.79 24.28
N PHE A 340 -0.16 1.79 25.32
CA PHE A 340 0.38 3.02 25.89
C PHE A 340 1.20 3.81 24.87
N TYR A 341 1.94 3.13 23.98
CA TYR A 341 2.80 3.73 22.96
C TYR A 341 2.14 3.80 21.58
N ALA A 342 0.88 3.40 21.46
CA ALA A 342 0.18 3.33 20.18
C ALA A 342 -0.05 4.74 19.59
N TRP A 343 0.28 4.88 18.32
CA TRP A 343 -0.02 6.06 17.53
C TRP A 343 -1.53 6.23 17.36
N LYS A 344 -2.01 7.47 17.42
CA LYS A 344 -3.42 7.81 17.22
C LYS A 344 -3.57 8.71 16.02
N GLN A 345 -4.45 8.36 15.09
CA GLN A 345 -4.74 9.22 13.95
C GLN A 345 -5.33 10.55 14.44
N SER A 346 -4.86 11.65 13.86
CA SER A 346 -5.34 12.99 14.16
C SER A 346 -6.76 13.19 13.62
N ALA A 347 -7.66 13.69 14.45
CA ALA A 347 -9.02 14.02 14.05
C ALA A 347 -9.08 15.14 12.99
N SER A 348 -8.06 16.00 12.91
CA SER A 348 -8.00 17.13 11.98
C SER A 348 -7.32 16.82 10.65
N ASN A 349 -6.55 15.73 10.58
CA ASN A 349 -5.83 15.34 9.37
C ASN A 349 -5.64 13.80 9.33
N PRO A 350 -6.28 13.09 8.40
CA PRO A 350 -6.17 11.63 8.30
C PRO A 350 -4.75 11.16 7.94
N LEU A 351 -3.88 12.05 7.46
CA LEU A 351 -2.48 11.75 7.11
C LEU A 351 -1.51 12.09 8.25
N THR A 352 -2.01 12.26 9.47
CA THR A 352 -1.18 12.58 10.63
C THR A 352 -1.56 11.69 11.79
N TRP A 353 -0.56 11.14 12.46
CA TRP A 353 -0.69 10.36 13.67
C TRP A 353 0.10 11.02 14.77
N THR A 354 -0.48 11.11 15.95
CA THR A 354 0.15 11.75 17.10
C THR A 354 0.20 10.78 18.27
N TRP A 355 1.19 11.01 19.12
CA TRP A 355 1.28 10.34 20.39
C TRP A 355 1.68 11.36 21.46
N ALA A 356 0.82 11.49 22.46
CA ALA A 356 1.05 12.32 23.63
C ALA A 356 0.45 11.58 24.84
N PRO A 357 1.27 11.07 25.77
CA PRO A 357 0.76 10.43 26.97
C PRO A 357 0.07 11.45 27.87
N SER A 358 -0.87 10.98 28.69
CA SER A 358 -1.65 11.80 29.64
C SER A 358 -1.83 11.08 30.98
N ASN A 359 -0.74 10.49 31.49
CA ASN A 359 -0.71 9.78 32.77
C ASN A 359 -0.23 10.69 33.91
N LYS A 360 -0.60 10.32 35.15
CA LYS A 360 -0.30 11.12 36.35
C LYS A 360 1.20 11.29 36.62
N GLU A 361 2.04 10.38 36.13
CA GLU A 361 3.51 10.45 36.32
C GLU A 361 4.17 11.51 35.44
N GLN A 362 3.41 12.21 34.58
CA GLN A 362 3.92 13.36 33.83
C GLN A 362 4.10 14.60 34.69
N SER A 363 3.48 14.66 35.87
CA SER A 363 3.70 15.81 36.73
C SER A 363 3.73 15.46 38.22
N TYR A 364 4.43 16.32 38.96
CA TYR A 364 4.45 16.30 40.41
C TYR A 364 4.39 17.74 40.90
N HIS A 365 3.41 18.02 41.74
CA HIS A 365 3.22 19.34 42.34
C HIS A 365 3.00 19.15 43.83
N ASN A 366 3.90 19.64 44.65
CA ASN A 366 3.76 19.56 46.08
C ASN A 366 4.39 20.77 46.78
N THR A 367 3.75 21.22 47.84
CA THR A 367 4.29 22.24 48.73
C THR A 367 4.31 21.70 50.15
N LEU A 368 5.51 21.50 50.71
CA LEU A 368 5.69 21.27 52.13
C LEU A 368 5.65 22.61 52.88
N LYS A 369 4.85 22.70 53.94
CA LYS A 369 4.81 23.86 54.84
C LYS A 369 4.98 23.40 56.28
N ASN A 370 5.84 24.07 57.04
CA ASN A 370 5.96 23.88 58.49
C ASN A 370 6.18 25.21 59.20
N SER A 371 6.39 25.20 60.52
CA SER A 371 6.59 26.43 61.30
C SER A 371 7.87 27.20 60.95
N GLY A 372 8.84 26.55 60.29
CA GLY A 372 10.12 27.11 59.90
C GLY A 372 10.17 27.68 58.48
N GLY A 373 9.17 27.41 57.63
CA GLY A 373 9.16 27.85 56.24
C GLY A 373 8.31 26.98 55.31
N TRP A 374 8.64 27.00 54.02
CA TRP A 374 8.01 26.17 53.00
C TRP A 374 8.98 25.77 51.88
N ASN A 375 8.72 24.65 51.22
CA ASN A 375 9.39 24.21 50.00
C ASN A 375 8.34 23.75 48.99
N ASN A 376 8.42 24.27 47.78
CA ASN A 376 7.59 23.92 46.65
C ASN A 376 8.45 23.22 45.59
N LEU A 377 7.98 22.08 45.09
CA LEU A 377 8.58 21.36 43.98
C LEU A 377 7.50 21.08 42.94
N ASP A 378 7.66 21.69 41.78
CA ASP A 378 6.83 21.49 40.59
C ASP A 378 7.68 20.85 39.49
N ILE A 379 7.20 19.74 38.95
CA ILE A 379 7.84 19.01 37.85
C ILE A 379 6.77 18.73 36.82
N ASP A 380 7.08 19.09 35.57
CA ASP A 380 6.26 18.79 34.40
C ASP A 380 7.12 18.10 33.34
N CYS A 381 6.63 16.97 32.83
CA CYS A 381 7.21 16.21 31.73
C CYS A 381 6.16 16.04 30.64
N THR A 382 6.32 16.75 29.53
CA THR A 382 5.39 16.69 28.39
C THR A 382 6.10 16.09 27.19
N THR A 383 5.58 14.97 26.65
CA THR A 383 6.05 14.41 25.38
C THR A 383 4.96 14.51 24.33
N SER A 384 5.33 14.92 23.12
CA SER A 384 4.45 14.92 21.95
C SER A 384 5.26 14.52 20.73
N ASN A 385 4.86 13.42 20.10
CA ASN A 385 5.43 12.95 18.85
C ASN A 385 4.38 12.98 17.74
N THR A 386 4.83 13.08 16.50
CA THR A 386 3.99 13.17 15.31
C THR A 386 4.62 12.42 14.14
N LEU A 387 3.80 11.64 13.45
CA LEU A 387 4.09 11.09 12.13
C LEU A 387 3.13 11.74 11.13
N SER A 388 3.60 12.06 9.92
CA SER A 388 2.73 12.52 8.85
C SER A 388 3.20 12.08 7.47
N ALA A 389 2.24 11.83 6.58
CA ALA A 389 2.48 11.60 5.17
C ALA A 389 2.02 12.82 4.35
N VAL A 390 2.67 13.02 3.20
CA VAL A 390 2.28 14.05 2.23
C VAL A 390 1.77 13.33 0.97
N PRO A 391 0.56 13.67 0.46
CA PRO A 391 0.07 13.08 -0.78
C PRO A 391 1.03 13.30 -1.94
N GLY A 392 1.29 12.25 -2.71
CA GLY A 392 2.22 12.25 -3.83
C GLY A 392 3.69 12.09 -3.42
N GLU A 393 4.01 11.99 -2.13
CA GLU A 393 5.35 11.68 -1.65
C GLU A 393 5.46 10.24 -1.15
N SER A 394 6.68 9.70 -1.24
CA SER A 394 7.08 8.39 -0.72
C SER A 394 7.56 8.42 0.74
N ASN A 395 7.41 9.58 1.41
CA ASN A 395 8.05 9.84 2.69
C ASN A 395 7.05 10.03 3.81
N ILE A 396 7.43 9.55 4.99
CA ILE A 396 6.76 9.80 6.26
C ILE A 396 7.65 10.76 7.05
N ASN A 397 7.15 11.93 7.38
CA ASN A 397 7.83 12.86 8.27
C ASN A 397 7.58 12.42 9.71
N ALA A 398 8.64 12.23 10.46
CA ALA A 398 8.57 11.83 11.87
C ALA A 398 9.26 12.89 12.72
N SER A 399 8.60 13.36 13.77
CA SER A 399 9.17 14.35 14.66
C SER A 399 8.56 14.28 16.05
N GLY A 400 9.20 14.95 17.00
CA GLY A 400 8.63 15.09 18.32
C GLY A 400 9.44 15.96 19.25
N THR A 401 8.86 16.16 20.42
CA THR A 401 9.43 16.99 21.47
C THR A 401 9.09 16.39 22.82
N THR A 402 10.08 16.33 23.70
CA THR A 402 9.91 16.08 25.12
C THR A 402 10.42 17.27 25.90
N ASP A 403 9.57 17.85 26.72
CA ASP A 403 9.81 19.05 27.52
C ASP A 403 9.79 18.66 29.00
N ILE A 404 10.89 18.92 29.70
CA ILE A 404 11.07 18.59 31.11
C ILE A 404 11.37 19.88 31.85
N LYS A 405 10.43 20.32 32.68
CA LYS A 405 10.56 21.52 33.49
C LYS A 405 10.48 21.17 34.97
N ILE A 406 11.45 21.64 35.73
CA ILE A 406 11.56 21.46 37.18
C ILE A 406 11.72 22.83 37.81
N VAL A 407 10.80 23.20 38.68
CA VAL A 407 10.84 24.44 39.46
C VAL A 407 10.87 24.06 40.93
N CYS A 408 11.88 24.53 41.65
CA CYS A 408 11.94 24.42 43.09
C CYS A 408 12.05 25.80 43.72
N GLN A 409 11.32 26.01 44.81
CA GLN A 409 11.37 27.22 45.60
C GLN A 409 11.36 26.83 47.08
N SER A 410 12.34 27.30 47.84
CA SER A 410 12.48 26.98 49.26
C SER A 410 12.75 28.25 50.04
N VAL A 411 11.93 28.51 51.06
CA VAL A 411 12.02 29.69 51.93
C VAL A 411 11.95 29.24 53.38
N GLY A 412 12.93 29.68 54.19
CA GLY A 412 12.96 29.48 55.63
C GLY A 412 13.09 30.81 56.37
N THR A 413 12.33 30.97 57.45
CA THR A 413 12.32 32.18 58.29
C THR A 413 12.69 31.87 59.75
N THR A 414 13.35 30.74 59.99
CA THR A 414 13.63 30.26 61.34
C THR A 414 14.95 30.81 61.89
N TRP A 415 14.86 31.72 62.86
CA TRP A 415 16.03 32.26 63.55
C TRP A 415 16.93 31.15 64.13
N PRO A 416 18.28 31.22 63.96
CA PRO A 416 19.04 32.38 63.46
C PRO A 416 19.28 32.40 61.94
N MET A 417 18.65 31.53 61.15
CA MET A 417 18.91 31.40 59.70
C MET A 417 17.65 31.68 58.88
N ASN A 418 17.62 32.81 58.19
CA ASN A 418 16.70 32.99 57.08
C ASN A 418 17.37 32.46 55.82
N TRP A 419 16.65 31.67 55.03
CA TRP A 419 17.13 31.27 53.72
C TRP A 419 16.07 31.38 52.65
N GLU A 420 16.53 31.59 51.43
CA GLU A 420 15.72 31.55 50.23
C GLU A 420 16.59 31.02 49.10
N TYR A 421 16.10 30.00 48.40
CA TYR A 421 16.61 29.67 47.08
C TYR A 421 15.47 29.22 46.17
N ASP A 422 15.64 29.54 44.90
CA ASP A 422 14.81 29.02 43.84
C ASP A 422 15.69 28.61 42.66
N TYR A 423 15.25 27.57 41.96
CA TYR A 423 15.87 27.19 40.72
C TYR A 423 14.85 26.69 39.71
N THR A 424 15.14 26.94 38.44
CA THR A 424 14.44 26.34 37.30
C THR A 424 15.43 25.58 36.43
N ILE A 425 15.17 24.30 36.25
CA ILE A 425 15.83 23.44 35.26
C ILE A 425 14.82 23.21 34.15
N HIS A 426 15.22 23.48 32.91
CA HIS A 426 14.41 23.20 31.74
C HIS A 426 15.28 22.50 30.70
N VAL A 427 14.95 21.23 30.41
CA VAL A 427 15.66 20.38 29.46
C VAL A 427 14.64 19.90 28.42
N LYS A 428 15.04 19.95 27.16
CA LYS A 428 14.19 19.64 26.01
C LYS A 428 14.89 18.68 25.07
N ILE A 429 14.18 17.63 24.68
CA ILE A 429 14.55 16.72 23.60
C ILE A 429 13.75 17.13 22.37
N THR A 430 14.41 17.40 21.25
CA THR A 430 13.75 17.62 19.96
C THR A 430 14.33 16.69 18.92
N TRP A 431 13.47 16.10 18.09
CA TRP A 431 13.92 15.21 17.04
C TRP A 431 13.07 15.33 15.78
N GLN A 432 13.71 15.02 14.66
CA GLN A 432 13.06 14.94 13.36
C GLN A 432 13.83 13.97 12.47
N THR A 433 13.11 13.09 11.78
CA THR A 433 13.64 12.28 10.68
C THR A 433 12.62 12.17 9.56
N LYS A 434 13.07 11.72 8.40
CA LYS A 434 12.22 11.37 7.26
C LYS A 434 12.34 9.88 7.05
N ILE A 435 11.25 9.13 7.12
CA ILE A 435 11.24 7.70 6.81
C ILE A 435 10.87 7.59 5.32
N THR A 436 11.66 6.87 4.53
CA THR A 436 11.46 6.75 3.08
C THR A 436 10.98 5.35 2.72
N ILE A 437 9.94 5.30 1.91
CA ILE A 437 9.50 4.07 1.24
C ILE A 437 10.09 4.09 -0.17
N SER A 438 10.68 2.98 -0.56
CA SER A 438 11.27 2.77 -1.88
C SER A 438 10.85 1.40 -2.41
N ALA A 439 10.80 1.27 -3.73
CA ALA A 439 10.61 -0.03 -4.34
C ALA A 439 11.98 -0.70 -4.54
N THR A 440 12.00 -2.02 -4.40
CA THR A 440 13.15 -2.89 -4.64
C THR A 440 12.78 -3.98 -5.63
N ASP A 441 13.77 -4.75 -6.10
CA ASP A 441 13.56 -5.89 -6.99
C ASP A 441 12.71 -6.97 -6.28
N GLY A 442 11.40 -6.89 -6.49
CA GLY A 442 10.43 -7.84 -5.96
C GLY A 442 9.77 -7.47 -4.62
N GLY A 443 9.91 -6.23 -4.14
CA GLY A 443 9.34 -5.80 -2.86
C GLY A 443 9.33 -4.29 -2.63
N LEU A 444 9.06 -3.92 -1.38
CA LEU A 444 9.24 -2.56 -0.87
C LEU A 444 10.30 -2.56 0.22
N LYS A 445 11.00 -1.43 0.36
CA LYS A 445 11.92 -1.16 1.46
C LYS A 445 11.52 0.12 2.18
N VAL A 446 11.49 0.05 3.51
CA VAL A 446 11.27 1.21 4.39
C VAL A 446 12.57 1.51 5.12
N SER A 447 13.09 2.72 4.95
CA SER A 447 14.32 3.21 5.58
C SER A 447 14.00 4.31 6.58
N LEU A 448 14.48 4.22 7.82
CA LEU A 448 14.22 5.25 8.85
C LEU A 448 15.08 6.51 8.64
N ASN A 449 16.13 6.40 7.82
CA ASN A 449 17.12 7.44 7.52
C ASN A 449 17.71 8.08 8.78
N LEU A 450 17.92 7.27 9.82
CA LEU A 450 18.54 7.72 11.05
C LEU A 450 20.07 7.78 10.89
N PRO A 451 20.74 8.81 11.44
CA PRO A 451 22.19 8.88 11.45
C PRO A 451 22.78 7.82 12.38
N ALA A 452 24.01 7.39 12.12
CA ALA A 452 24.72 6.43 12.97
C ALA A 452 24.90 6.94 14.42
N ASP A 453 25.11 8.26 14.58
CA ASP A 453 25.06 8.94 15.87
C ASP A 453 23.67 9.54 16.08
N LEU A 454 22.83 8.84 16.85
CA LEU A 454 21.46 9.24 17.13
C LEU A 454 21.37 10.56 17.90
N THR A 455 22.42 11.01 18.60
CA THR A 455 22.39 12.31 19.31
C THR A 455 22.28 13.50 18.35
N THR A 456 22.58 13.29 17.06
CA THR A 456 22.39 14.31 16.02
C THR A 456 20.93 14.43 15.56
N ALA A 457 20.18 13.32 15.58
CA ALA A 457 18.75 13.28 15.27
C ALA A 457 17.88 13.61 16.49
N PHE A 458 18.29 13.16 17.68
CA PHE A 458 17.62 13.38 18.97
C PHE A 458 18.45 14.35 19.81
N GLN A 459 18.16 15.64 19.64
CA GLN A 459 18.94 16.71 20.26
C GLN A 459 18.43 17.00 21.66
N VAL A 460 19.32 16.87 22.65
CA VAL A 460 19.06 17.28 24.03
C VAL A 460 19.62 18.69 24.21
N THR A 461 18.74 19.63 24.54
CA THR A 461 19.07 21.03 24.81
C THR A 461 18.59 21.40 26.20
N ALA A 462 19.24 22.36 26.84
CA ALA A 462 18.82 22.88 28.13
C ALA A 462 18.91 24.40 28.13
N ASP A 463 17.93 25.05 28.76
CA ASP A 463 18.02 26.48 29.03
C ASP A 463 19.11 26.76 30.07
N PRO A 464 19.66 27.98 30.12
CA PRO A 464 20.54 28.38 31.20
C PRO A 464 19.87 28.12 32.57
N LEU A 465 20.60 27.47 33.47
CA LEU A 465 20.11 27.24 34.84
C LEU A 465 19.74 28.59 35.46
N GLN A 466 18.47 28.74 35.80
CA GLN A 466 18.00 29.87 36.60
C GLN A 466 18.16 29.47 38.07
N PHE A 467 18.94 30.23 38.81
CA PHE A 467 19.16 30.02 40.24
C PHE A 467 19.25 31.37 40.93
N HIS A 468 18.48 31.54 42.00
CA HIS A 468 18.55 32.69 42.89
C HIS A 468 18.64 32.19 44.33
N SER A 469 19.41 32.90 45.15
CA SER A 469 19.53 32.57 46.57
C SER A 469 19.95 33.78 47.39
N ASP A 470 19.23 34.01 48.49
CA ASP A 470 19.46 35.11 49.42
C ASP A 470 19.79 34.55 50.81
N THR A 471 21.04 34.13 51.06
CA THR A 471 21.46 33.63 52.39
C THR A 471 22.97 33.64 52.63
N ALA A 472 23.39 33.99 53.85
CA ALA A 472 24.77 33.76 54.31
C ALA A 472 24.96 32.29 54.75
N GLY A 473 25.71 31.51 53.97
CA GLY A 473 26.19 30.17 54.36
C GLY A 473 25.39 28.98 53.81
N PHE A 474 24.37 29.19 52.99
CA PHE A 474 23.63 28.14 52.28
C PHE A 474 23.74 28.38 50.77
N ASN A 475 24.50 27.54 50.05
CA ASN A 475 24.62 27.63 48.60
C ASN A 475 24.41 26.25 47.98
N GLN A 476 23.24 26.03 47.37
CA GLN A 476 22.89 24.80 46.66
C GLN A 476 23.33 24.81 45.19
N LEU A 477 23.92 25.90 44.69
CA LEU A 477 24.20 26.09 43.27
C LEU A 477 24.99 24.94 42.65
N ASP A 478 26.06 24.47 43.31
CA ASP A 478 26.90 23.40 42.74
C ASP A 478 26.15 22.06 42.69
N SER A 479 25.33 21.77 43.70
CA SER A 479 24.44 20.59 43.72
C SER A 479 23.40 20.66 42.61
N VAL A 480 22.75 21.82 42.42
CA VAL A 480 21.75 22.04 41.37
C VAL A 480 22.39 21.99 39.98
N LYS A 481 23.58 22.57 39.80
CA LYS A 481 24.37 22.45 38.55
C LYS A 481 24.69 20.99 38.23
N ALA A 482 25.15 20.22 39.22
CA ALA A 482 25.46 18.81 39.04
C ALA A 482 24.19 18.00 38.68
N ARG A 483 23.04 18.30 39.30
CA ARG A 483 21.75 17.68 38.95
C ARG A 483 21.30 18.04 37.53
N ASN A 484 21.41 19.31 37.13
CA ASN A 484 21.07 19.76 35.78
C ASN A 484 21.95 19.08 34.72
N GLN A 485 23.27 19.07 34.93
CA GLN A 485 24.20 18.40 34.02
C GLN A 485 23.96 16.89 33.98
N GLY A 486 23.77 16.26 35.14
CA GLY A 486 23.50 14.82 35.22
C GLY A 486 22.20 14.40 34.50
N LEU A 487 21.16 15.24 34.53
CA LEU A 487 19.94 15.01 33.75
C LEU A 487 20.24 15.06 32.23
N GLN A 488 20.94 16.10 31.77
CA GLN A 488 21.31 16.23 30.35
C GLN A 488 22.18 15.05 29.90
N ASP A 489 23.21 14.70 30.67
CA ASP A 489 24.13 13.59 30.36
C ASP A 489 23.38 12.27 30.29
N LYS A 490 22.45 12.01 31.22
CA LYS A 490 21.61 10.80 31.23
C LYS A 490 20.76 10.70 29.95
N LEU A 491 20.12 11.79 29.55
CA LEU A 491 19.28 11.81 28.34
C LEU A 491 20.11 11.64 27.07
N VAL A 492 21.28 12.28 26.99
CA VAL A 492 22.22 12.09 25.86
C VAL A 492 22.74 10.66 25.82
N GLN A 493 23.12 10.10 26.96
CA GLN A 493 23.64 8.74 27.06
C GLN A 493 22.61 7.70 26.62
N GLN A 494 21.33 7.90 26.94
CA GLN A 494 20.25 7.04 26.43
C GLN A 494 20.28 6.96 24.90
N PHE A 495 20.41 8.08 24.18
CA PHE A 495 20.44 8.06 22.71
C PHE A 495 21.74 7.45 22.14
N ARG A 496 22.81 7.35 22.95
CA ARG A 496 24.03 6.62 22.56
C ARG A 496 23.88 5.11 22.75
N ASP A 497 23.06 4.69 23.71
CA ASP A 497 22.92 3.28 24.09
C ASP A 497 21.81 2.56 23.31
N ILE A 498 20.83 3.27 22.75
CA ILE A 498 19.75 2.68 21.95
C ILE A 498 20.19 2.43 20.49
N SER A 499 19.53 1.46 19.85
CA SER A 499 19.68 1.21 18.41
C SER A 499 18.32 0.96 17.76
N PHE A 500 18.13 1.52 16.56
CA PHE A 500 17.00 1.21 15.68
C PHE A 500 17.35 0.17 14.61
N GLY A 501 18.56 -0.41 14.65
CA GLY A 501 19.05 -1.29 13.58
C GLY A 501 18.20 -2.55 13.37
N ASP A 502 17.64 -3.12 14.43
CA ASP A 502 16.74 -4.28 14.30
C ASP A 502 15.36 -3.89 13.76
N VAL A 503 14.90 -2.66 14.03
CA VAL A 503 13.67 -2.11 13.43
C VAL A 503 13.86 -1.95 11.92
N GLU A 504 14.98 -1.39 11.48
CA GLU A 504 15.29 -1.23 10.06
C GLU A 504 15.38 -2.58 9.35
N LYS A 505 16.05 -3.56 9.95
CA LYS A 505 16.12 -4.91 9.40
C LYS A 505 14.76 -5.58 9.31
N ASN A 506 13.91 -5.46 10.33
CA ASN A 506 12.56 -6.02 10.31
C ASN A 506 11.73 -5.33 9.22
N LEU A 507 11.72 -3.99 9.19
CA LEU A 507 11.03 -3.22 8.15
C LEU A 507 11.46 -3.59 6.72
N GLU A 508 12.75 -3.89 6.52
CA GLU A 508 13.28 -4.35 5.24
C GLU A 508 12.89 -5.80 4.94
N LYS A 509 13.05 -6.72 5.89
CA LYS A 509 12.73 -8.15 5.73
C LYS A 509 11.25 -8.36 5.40
N ASP A 510 10.37 -7.67 6.12
CA ASP A 510 8.94 -7.97 6.10
C ASP A 510 8.28 -7.67 4.76
N LEU A 511 8.80 -6.68 4.02
CA LEU A 511 8.24 -6.21 2.75
C LEU A 511 9.03 -6.64 1.51
N ASN A 512 10.18 -7.29 1.70
CA ASN A 512 10.98 -7.82 0.59
C ASN A 512 10.31 -9.01 -0.12
N THR A 513 9.32 -9.66 0.51
CA THR A 513 8.53 -10.72 -0.12
C THR A 513 7.05 -10.38 -0.27
N THR A 514 6.48 -9.39 0.42
CA THR A 514 5.02 -9.15 0.38
C THR A 514 4.49 -8.74 -0.97
N ALA A 515 5.24 -8.05 -1.82
CA ALA A 515 4.57 -7.32 -2.90
C ALA A 515 4.03 -8.22 -4.04
N ARG A 516 4.33 -9.54 -4.07
CA ARG A 516 4.09 -10.43 -5.22
C ARG A 516 2.79 -11.24 -5.17
N PHE A 517 1.63 -10.62 -4.87
CA PHE A 517 0.37 -11.38 -4.76
C PHE A 517 -0.44 -11.49 -6.07
N VAL A 518 -0.11 -10.69 -7.08
CA VAL A 518 -0.67 -10.80 -8.43
C VAL A 518 0.49 -10.82 -9.42
N ILE A 519 0.52 -11.85 -10.27
CA ILE A 519 1.53 -12.05 -11.30
C ILE A 519 0.83 -12.07 -12.65
N PRO A 520 1.18 -11.19 -13.60
CA PRO A 520 0.50 -11.20 -14.87
C PRO A 520 1.09 -12.24 -15.83
N GLY A 521 0.27 -13.19 -16.26
CA GLY A 521 0.59 -14.32 -17.10
C GLY A 521 1.91 -14.98 -16.70
N ASN A 522 2.85 -14.99 -17.64
CA ASN A 522 4.19 -15.54 -17.45
C ASN A 522 5.24 -14.47 -17.07
N ALA A 523 4.83 -13.23 -16.80
CA ALA A 523 5.71 -12.09 -16.52
C ALA A 523 5.72 -11.75 -15.03
N SER A 524 6.73 -11.01 -14.57
CA SER A 524 6.78 -10.48 -13.20
C SER A 524 6.41 -9.00 -13.17
N LEU A 525 6.01 -8.47 -12.00
CA LEU A 525 5.82 -7.03 -11.83
C LEU A 525 7.08 -6.39 -11.25
N SER A 526 7.57 -5.31 -11.85
CA SER A 526 8.47 -4.37 -11.19
C SER A 526 7.64 -3.34 -10.44
N TYR A 527 8.09 -2.98 -9.24
CA TYR A 527 7.49 -1.93 -8.44
C TYR A 527 8.33 -0.68 -8.52
N GLU A 528 7.66 0.46 -8.62
CA GLU A 528 8.30 1.76 -8.74
C GLU A 528 7.47 2.84 -8.01
N LYS A 529 8.15 3.92 -7.61
CA LYS A 529 7.55 5.16 -7.11
C LYS A 529 6.39 4.95 -6.11
N PRO A 530 6.64 4.31 -4.95
CA PRO A 530 5.64 4.25 -3.89
C PRO A 530 5.29 5.68 -3.43
N VAL A 531 4.01 6.01 -3.32
CA VAL A 531 3.52 7.33 -2.88
C VAL A 531 2.24 7.19 -2.06
N PHE A 532 1.99 8.13 -1.14
CA PHE A 532 0.69 8.19 -0.45
C PHE A 532 -0.35 8.95 -1.27
N ASN A 533 -1.60 8.49 -1.29
CA ASN A 533 -2.72 9.25 -1.86
C ASN A 533 -3.33 10.24 -0.83
N ASN A 534 -4.41 10.93 -1.20
CA ASN A 534 -5.11 11.85 -0.31
C ASN A 534 -5.81 11.16 0.88
N ASN A 535 -5.99 9.83 0.81
CA ASN A 535 -6.68 9.03 1.82
C ASN A 535 -5.72 8.38 2.81
N GLY A 536 -4.41 8.39 2.52
CA GLY A 536 -3.34 7.79 3.32
C GLY A 536 -2.93 6.39 2.86
N ASP A 537 -3.47 5.94 1.74
CA ASP A 537 -3.14 4.65 1.13
C ASP A 537 -1.81 4.72 0.44
N LEU A 538 -1.08 3.61 0.47
CA LEU A 538 0.15 3.47 -0.26
C LEU A 538 -0.15 3.02 -1.69
N MET A 539 0.14 3.87 -2.67
CA MET A 539 0.08 3.57 -4.11
C MET A 539 1.47 3.23 -4.63
N ILE A 540 1.60 2.18 -5.43
CA ILE A 540 2.87 1.70 -5.98
C ILE A 540 2.67 1.49 -7.47
N GLU A 541 3.48 2.13 -8.32
CA GLU A 541 3.43 1.87 -9.76
C GLU A 541 3.92 0.45 -10.03
N ALA A 542 3.21 -0.27 -10.91
CA ALA A 542 3.54 -1.63 -11.30
C ALA A 542 3.73 -1.69 -12.82
N ASN A 543 4.85 -2.26 -13.27
CA ASN A 543 5.15 -2.48 -14.68
C ASN A 543 5.45 -3.95 -14.94
N TYR A 544 5.18 -4.41 -16.15
CA TYR A 544 5.52 -5.77 -16.57
C TYR A 544 7.02 -5.87 -16.84
N ILE A 545 7.67 -6.83 -16.22
CA ILE A 545 9.02 -7.29 -16.57
C ILE A 545 8.84 -8.53 -17.45
N VAL A 546 9.27 -8.43 -18.70
CA VAL A 546 9.31 -9.55 -19.66
C VAL A 546 10.63 -10.29 -19.55
#